data_AF-A0A7Z9PRE2-F1
#
_entry.id   AF-A0A7Z9PRE2-F1
#
_cell.length_a   1.000
_cell.length_b   1.000
_cell.length_c   1.000
_cell.angle_alpha   90.00
_cell.angle_beta   90.00
_cell.angle_gamma   90.00
#
_symmetry.space_group_name_H-M   'P 1'
#
loop_
_entity.id
_entity.type
_entity.pdbx_description
1 polymer ?
#
loop_
_entity_poly.entity_id
_entity_poly.type
_entity_poly.pdbx_seq_one_letter_code
_entity_poly.pdbx_strand_id
1 'polypeptide(L)'
;MVGFLMERRFTNYDKQGVATVTYRDVEWSEIRHHRNNLLKLSDWRGLKDVVLSTPWKEYRQALRDLPQDNDTANDAADHFPRAPDA
;
A
#
# COMPACT_ATOMS: atom_id res chain seq x y z
N MET A 1 -7.10 8.94 -10.31
CA MET A 1 -6.16 8.96 -9.16
C MET A 1 -5.91 7.51 -8.79
N VAL A 2 -4.75 6.97 -9.16
CA VAL A 2 -4.40 5.55 -8.95
C VAL A 2 -4.07 5.41 -7.46
N GLY A 3 -4.91 4.67 -6.73
CA GLY A 3 -4.62 4.31 -5.34
C GLY A 3 -3.33 3.49 -5.33
N PHE A 4 -2.38 3.88 -4.49
CA PHE A 4 -1.10 3.18 -4.34
C PHE A 4 -1.34 1.81 -3.69
N LEU A 5 -1.79 0.84 -4.51
CA LEU A 5 -1.49 -0.56 -4.28
C LEU A 5 0.03 -0.72 -4.42
N MET A 6 0.64 -1.64 -3.68
CA MET A 6 2.01 -2.00 -3.98
C MET A 6 2.02 -2.79 -5.28
N GLU A 7 2.20 -2.09 -6.40
CA GLU A 7 2.11 -2.66 -7.76
C GLU A 7 3.20 -3.71 -7.98
N ARG A 8 2.84 -4.98 -7.77
CA ARG A 8 3.67 -6.14 -8.07
C ARG A 8 3.38 -6.72 -9.46
N ARG A 9 2.37 -6.19 -10.18
CA ARG A 9 1.98 -6.61 -11.53
C ARG A 9 2.76 -5.82 -12.58
N PHE A 10 3.41 -6.53 -13.49
CA PHE A 10 4.17 -5.95 -14.60
C PHE A 10 3.64 -6.48 -15.94
N THR A 11 3.49 -5.57 -16.91
CA THR A 11 3.17 -5.94 -18.29
C THR A 11 4.43 -5.80 -19.13
N ASN A 12 4.93 -6.92 -19.64
CA ASN A 12 6.07 -6.97 -20.55
C ASN A 12 5.57 -7.10 -21.98
N TYR A 13 6.23 -6.43 -22.92
CA TYR A 13 5.92 -6.53 -24.35
C TYR A 13 7.09 -7.20 -25.05
N ASP A 14 6.80 -8.24 -25.85
CA ASP A 14 7.81 -8.84 -26.71
C ASP A 14 8.07 -7.99 -27.97
N LYS A 15 9.02 -8.42 -28.80
CA LYS A 15 9.37 -7.72 -30.05
C LYS A 15 8.24 -7.78 -31.10
N GLN A 16 7.22 -8.60 -30.86
CA GLN A 16 6.06 -8.83 -31.71
C GLN A 16 4.82 -8.09 -31.19
N GLY A 17 4.93 -7.37 -30.07
CA GLY A 17 3.86 -6.59 -29.46
C GLY A 17 2.89 -7.39 -28.58
N VAL A 18 3.20 -8.65 -28.25
CA VAL A 18 2.39 -9.47 -27.33
C VAL A 18 2.67 -9.04 -25.89
N ALA A 19 1.59 -8.69 -25.18
CA ALA A 19 1.65 -8.32 -23.77
C ALA A 19 1.60 -9.57 -22.88
N THR A 20 2.62 -9.76 -22.04
CA THR A 20 2.68 -10.81 -21.01
C THR A 20 2.60 -10.17 -19.64
N VAL A 21 1.65 -10.61 -18.81
CA VAL A 21 1.51 -10.15 -17.43
C VAL A 21 2.31 -11.07 -16.51
N THR A 22 3.18 -10.49 -15.70
CA THR A 22 4.00 -11.19 -14.70
C THR A 22 3.86 -10.52 -13.35
N TYR A 23 4.10 -11.26 -12.28
CA TYR A 23 4.08 -10.76 -10.91
C TYR A 23 5.47 -10.90 -10.29
N ARG A 24 5.92 -9.88 -9.56
CA ARG A 24 7.14 -9.95 -8.76
C ARG A 24 6.77 -10.38 -7.33
N ASP A 25 7.60 -11.24 -6.75
CA ASP A 25 7.50 -11.54 -5.33
C ASP A 25 8.00 -10.36 -4.47
N VAL A 26 7.28 -10.13 -3.38
CA VAL A 26 7.51 -9.05 -2.44
C VAL A 26 7.93 -9.64 -1.10
N GLU A 27 8.92 -9.00 -0.49
CA GLU A 27 9.39 -9.37 0.84
C GLU A 27 8.74 -8.52 1.94
N TRP A 28 8.64 -9.07 3.16
CA TRP A 28 8.11 -8.34 4.32
C TRP A 28 8.89 -7.06 4.66
N SER A 29 10.16 -6.98 4.27
CA SER A 29 10.99 -5.78 4.42
C SER A 29 10.45 -4.62 3.59
N GLU A 30 10.01 -4.90 2.36
CA GLU A 30 9.44 -3.91 1.45
C GLU A 30 8.06 -3.45 1.92
N ILE A 31 7.22 -4.39 2.37
CA ILE A 31 5.92 -4.08 3.01
C ILE A 31 6.12 -3.13 4.17
N ARG A 32 7.06 -3.44 5.08
CA ARG A 32 7.37 -2.59 6.23
C ARG A 32 7.83 -1.20 5.80
N HIS A 33 8.70 -1.11 4.78
CA HIS A 33 9.20 0.16 4.27
C HIS A 33 8.05 1.01 3.70
N HIS A 34 7.23 0.43 2.83
CA HIS A 34 6.12 1.12 2.18
C HIS A 34 5.07 1.58 3.21
N ARG A 35 4.66 0.69 4.12
CA ARG A 35 3.77 1.02 5.24
C ARG A 35 4.28 2.19 6.07
N ASN A 36 5.56 2.16 6.45
CA ASN A 36 6.17 3.23 7.26
C ASN A 36 6.18 4.56 6.49
N ASN A 37 6.42 4.55 5.18
CA ASN A 37 6.35 5.74 4.35
C ASN A 37 4.92 6.31 4.30
N LEU A 38 3.89 5.48 4.14
CA LEU A 38 2.49 5.91 4.14
C LEU A 38 2.04 6.47 5.51
N LEU A 39 2.48 5.85 6.61
CA LEU A 39 2.25 6.37 7.96
C LEU A 39 2.94 7.74 8.16
N LYS A 40 4.14 7.92 7.62
CA LYS A 40 4.87 9.20 7.67
C LYS A 40 4.17 10.28 6.83
N LEU A 41 3.72 9.94 5.62
CA LEU A 41 3.01 10.87 4.73
C LEU A 41 1.66 11.33 5.30
N SER A 42 1.02 10.50 6.11
CA SER A 42 -0.24 10.83 6.79
C SER A 42 -0.05 11.46 8.18
N ASP A 43 1.19 11.61 8.65
CA ASP A 43 1.46 11.98 10.05
C ASP A 43 1.06 13.42 10.39
N TRP A 44 1.23 14.35 9.44
CA TRP A 44 0.85 15.76 9.61
C TRP A 44 -0.64 15.97 9.92
N ARG A 45 -1.50 15.00 9.58
CA ARG A 45 -2.94 15.06 9.88
C ARG A 45 -3.26 14.80 11.35
N GLY A 46 -2.31 14.25 12.11
CA GLY A 46 -2.43 13.98 13.55
C GLY A 46 -1.75 15.02 14.43
N LEU A 47 -1.42 16.20 13.89
CA LEU A 47 -0.86 17.31 14.68
C LEU A 47 -1.88 17.85 15.68
N LYS A 48 -1.39 18.53 16.73
CA LYS A 48 -2.23 19.07 17.82
C LYS A 48 -3.35 20.01 17.33
N ASP A 49 -3.11 20.66 16.20
CA ASP A 49 -4.03 21.64 15.61
C ASP A 49 -5.06 21.01 14.65
N VAL A 50 -4.99 19.69 14.42
CA VAL A 50 -5.83 18.98 13.46
C VAL A 50 -6.54 17.82 14.16
N VAL A 51 -7.87 17.81 14.10
CA VAL A 51 -8.65 16.64 14.51
C VAL A 51 -8.57 15.60 13.40
N LEU A 52 -7.86 14.50 13.66
CA LEU A 52 -7.76 13.39 12.73
C LEU A 52 -9.16 12.77 12.51
N SER A 53 -9.65 12.82 11.28
CA SER A 53 -10.96 12.26 10.95
C SER A 53 -10.97 10.73 11.07
N THR A 54 -12.15 10.15 11.29
CA THR A 54 -12.33 8.70 11.43
C THR A 54 -11.75 7.90 10.25
N PRO A 55 -11.98 8.29 8.97
CA PRO A 55 -11.38 7.57 7.84
C PRO A 55 -9.84 7.53 7.90
N TRP A 56 -9.19 8.60 8.35
CA TRP A 56 -7.73 8.62 8.48
C TRP A 56 -7.24 7.79 9.68
N LYS A 57 -8.01 7.67 10.75
CA LYS A 57 -7.72 6.75 11.87
C LYS A 57 -7.77 5.30 11.39
N GLU A 58 -8.84 4.93 10.71
CA GLU A 58 -9.05 3.58 10.17
C GLU A 58 -7.97 3.22 9.15
N TYR A 59 -7.66 4.13 8.21
CA TYR A 59 -6.57 3.94 7.26
C TYR A 59 -5.22 3.67 7.94
N ARG A 60 -4.85 4.50 8.93
CA ARG A 60 -3.59 4.32 9.68
C ARG A 60 -3.59 3.04 10.51
N GLN A 61 -4.76 2.56 10.97
CA GLN A 61 -4.88 1.31 11.69
C GLN A 61 -4.73 0.11 10.73
N ALA A 62 -5.46 0.10 9.62
CA ALA A 62 -5.34 -0.92 8.59
C ALA A 62 -3.90 -1.07 8.07
N LEU A 63 -3.16 0.03 7.91
CA LEU A 63 -1.74 -0.03 7.56
C LEU A 63 -0.90 -0.80 8.59
N ARG A 64 -1.19 -0.65 9.89
CA ARG A 64 -0.45 -1.35 10.97
C ARG A 64 -0.83 -2.83 11.04
N ASP A 65 -2.06 -3.15 10.67
CA ASP A 65 -2.64 -4.49 10.77
C ASP A 65 -2.33 -5.37 9.54
N LEU A 66 -1.81 -4.80 8.45
CA LEU A 66 -1.32 -5.54 7.26
C LEU A 66 -0.56 -6.85 7.55
N PRO A 67 0.46 -6.90 8.43
CA PRO A 67 1.17 -8.15 8.73
C PRO A 67 0.39 -9.13 9.64
N GLN A 68 -0.71 -8.70 10.24
CA GLN A 68 -1.59 -9.54 11.06
C GLN A 68 -2.75 -10.12 10.26
N ASP A 69 -3.23 -9.37 9.27
CA ASP A 69 -4.40 -9.72 8.45
C ASP A 69 -4.06 -10.52 7.20
N ASN A 70 -2.77 -10.71 6.87
CA ASN A 70 -2.32 -11.37 5.65
C ASN A 70 -1.27 -12.43 5.95
N ASP A 71 -1.43 -13.62 5.36
CA ASP A 71 -0.56 -14.77 5.62
C ASP A 71 0.81 -14.64 4.95
N THR A 72 0.90 -13.86 3.87
CA THR A 72 2.13 -13.69 3.08
C THR A 72 2.39 -12.23 2.72
N ALA A 73 3.65 -11.90 2.43
CA ALA A 73 4.02 -10.56 1.98
C ALA A 73 3.39 -10.18 0.63
N ASN A 74 3.20 -11.15 -0.27
CA ASN A 74 2.50 -10.95 -1.53
C ASN A 74 1.01 -10.61 -1.32
N ASP A 75 0.35 -11.30 -0.39
CA ASP A 75 -1.04 -11.05 -0.02
C ASP A 75 -1.19 -9.65 0.61
N ALA A 76 -0.28 -9.29 1.52
CA ALA A 76 -0.22 -7.93 2.08
C ALA A 76 0.04 -6.85 1.01
N ALA A 77 0.83 -7.15 -0.03
CA ALA A 77 1.10 -6.22 -1.13
C ALA A 77 -0.17 -5.91 -1.94
N ASP A 78 -1.03 -6.91 -2.12
CA ASP A 78 -2.29 -6.77 -2.87
C ASP A 78 -3.40 -6.11 -2.04
N HIS A 79 -3.31 -6.17 -0.70
CA HIS A 79 -4.33 -5.67 0.21
C HIS A 79 -3.98 -4.34 0.90
N PHE A 80 -3.06 -3.54 0.35
CA PHE A 80 -2.77 -2.22 0.92
C PHE A 80 -4.04 -1.34 0.98
N PRO A 81 -4.36 -0.76 2.14
CA PRO A 81 -5.52 0.11 2.26
C PRO A 81 -5.31 1.36 1.40
N ARG A 82 -6.39 1.86 0.81
CA ARG A 82 -6.36 3.11 0.06
C ARG A 82 -6.50 4.30 1.02
N ALA A 83 -5.67 5.32 0.82
CA ALA A 83 -5.79 6.57 1.56
C ALA A 83 -7.18 7.19 1.34
N PRO A 84 -7.85 7.72 2.39
CA PRO A 84 -9.09 8.45 2.23
C PRO A 84 -8.90 9.67 1.34
N ASP A 85 -9.96 10.07 0.65
CA ASP A 85 -9.96 11.33 -0.08
C ASP A 85 -9.79 12.52 0.90
N ALA A 86 -9.13 13.57 0.43
CA ALA A 86 -8.65 14.68 1.25
C ALA A 86 -9.78 15.60 1.75
#